data_AF-A0A2Z6UMU2-F1
#
_entry.id   AF-A0A2Z6UMU2-F1
#
_cell.length_a   1.000
_cell.length_b   1.000
_cell.length_c   1.000
_cell.angle_alpha   90.00
_cell.angle_beta   90.00
_cell.angle_gamma   90.00
#
_symmetry.space_group_name_H-M   'P 1'
#
loop_
_entity.id
_entity.type
_entity.pdbx_description
1 polymer ?
#
loop_
_entity_poly.entity_id
_entity_poly.type
_entity_poly.pdbx_seq_one_letter_code
_entity_poly.pdbx_strand_id
1 'polypeptide(L)'
;MKSFALLTTVSLISLSTLATVRPLMALEGRQPAETRIAQGNIQDAISHYNRGVGYIQQEKYDLALAEFTKAININPRYAEAYLNRGVLYKQQEKPDLALSDFNQAININPRLAEAYNNRGLLYYEQGKSDLALSDFNQALNINPRLALAYNNRGNLYKEQGKPDLALSDFNQALNIN
;
A
#
# COMPACT_ATOMS: atom_id res chain seq x y z
N MET A 1 -55.60 -9.59 -55.97
CA MET A 1 -55.27 -8.59 -57.01
C MET A 1 -54.49 -7.46 -56.35
N LYS A 2 -53.31 -7.15 -56.91
CA LYS A 2 -52.53 -5.88 -56.89
C LYS A 2 -52.55 -5.05 -55.58
N SER A 3 -51.47 -4.94 -54.80
CA SER A 3 -50.15 -4.33 -55.01
C SER A 3 -50.03 -2.89 -54.46
N PHE A 4 -48.85 -2.63 -53.88
CA PHE A 4 -48.18 -1.36 -53.55
C PHE A 4 -48.64 -0.54 -52.33
N ALA A 5 -47.82 -0.61 -51.27
CA ALA A 5 -47.51 0.54 -50.42
C ALA A 5 -45.99 0.77 -50.44
N LEU A 6 -45.61 2.03 -50.60
CA LEU A 6 -44.27 2.54 -50.86
C LEU A 6 -43.34 2.51 -49.64
N LEU A 7 -42.06 2.26 -49.97
CA LEU A 7 -40.81 2.76 -49.40
C LEU A 7 -40.87 3.79 -48.25
N THR A 8 -40.20 3.46 -47.15
CA THR A 8 -39.34 4.40 -46.42
C THR A 8 -37.97 3.73 -46.17
N THR A 9 -36.94 4.54 -46.33
CA THR A 9 -35.51 4.22 -46.48
C THR A 9 -34.84 3.79 -45.18
N VAL A 10 -34.13 2.65 -45.18
CA VAL A 10 -33.14 2.31 -44.14
C VAL A 10 -31.74 2.62 -44.69
N SER A 11 -31.05 3.55 -44.03
CA SER A 11 -29.67 3.93 -44.31
C SER A 11 -28.72 2.73 -44.26
N LEU A 12 -27.85 2.65 -45.27
CA LEU A 12 -26.65 1.81 -45.28
C LEU A 12 -25.65 2.33 -44.23
N ILE A 13 -25.23 1.47 -43.30
CA ILE A 13 -23.88 1.52 -42.74
C ILE A 13 -23.28 0.11 -42.83
N SER A 14 -22.05 0.11 -43.33
CA SER A 14 -21.23 -0.97 -43.89
C SER A 14 -21.05 -2.24 -43.03
N LEU A 15 -21.15 -3.39 -43.70
CA LEU A 15 -20.63 -4.69 -43.28
C LEU A 15 -19.17 -4.84 -43.77
N SER A 16 -18.23 -5.16 -42.88
CA SER A 16 -16.97 -5.93 -43.11
C SER A 16 -15.94 -5.48 -42.05
N THR A 17 -15.35 -6.31 -41.20
CA THR A 17 -14.74 -7.61 -41.48
C THR A 17 -14.69 -8.53 -40.25
N LEU A 18 -15.15 -9.77 -40.47
CA LEU A 18 -14.59 -11.04 -40.00
C LEU A 18 -14.20 -11.21 -38.52
N ALA A 19 -15.15 -11.78 -37.78
CA ALA A 19 -14.86 -12.69 -36.67
C ALA A 19 -13.97 -13.86 -37.16
N THR A 20 -12.70 -13.88 -36.77
CA THR A 20 -11.91 -15.11 -36.79
C THR A 20 -12.22 -15.91 -35.53
N VAL A 21 -13.05 -16.93 -35.68
CA VAL A 21 -13.16 -18.03 -34.73
C VAL A 21 -11.84 -18.80 -34.78
N ARG A 22 -10.98 -18.64 -33.76
CA ARG A 22 -9.82 -19.50 -33.56
C ARG A 22 -10.29 -20.82 -32.94
N PRO A 23 -9.79 -21.99 -33.40
CA PRO A 23 -10.21 -23.28 -32.86
C PRO A 23 -9.66 -23.49 -31.45
N LEU A 24 -10.52 -24.04 -30.60
CA LEU A 24 -10.32 -24.37 -29.20
C LEU A 24 -9.58 -25.72 -29.08
N MET A 25 -8.25 -25.76 -29.12
CA MET A 25 -7.46 -26.94 -28.71
C MET A 25 -6.06 -26.52 -28.20
N ALA A 26 -5.76 -26.90 -26.95
CA ALA A 26 -4.45 -26.90 -26.26
C ALA A 26 -3.77 -25.54 -25.94
N LEU A 27 -4.20 -24.89 -24.84
CA LEU A 27 -3.44 -23.83 -24.16
C LEU A 27 -3.46 -24.03 -22.62
N GLU A 28 -3.17 -25.22 -22.14
CA GLU A 28 -2.74 -25.39 -20.75
C GLU A 28 -1.20 -25.28 -20.72
N GLY A 29 -0.68 -24.14 -20.25
CA GLY A 29 0.72 -24.04 -19.81
C GLY A 29 1.56 -22.86 -20.30
N ARG A 30 1.10 -22.00 -21.22
CA ARG A 30 1.86 -20.79 -21.60
C ARG A 30 1.17 -19.53 -21.08
N GLN A 31 1.65 -19.03 -19.94
CA GLN A 31 1.34 -17.66 -19.52
C GLN A 31 1.73 -16.67 -20.64
N PRO A 32 0.85 -15.71 -21.00
CA PRO A 32 1.11 -14.71 -22.03
C PRO A 32 2.42 -13.98 -21.79
N ALA A 33 3.12 -13.59 -22.86
CA ALA A 33 4.41 -12.89 -22.77
C ALA A 33 4.32 -11.60 -21.94
N GLU A 34 3.20 -10.88 -22.05
CA GLU A 34 2.90 -9.69 -21.26
C GLU A 34 2.80 -10.00 -19.75
N THR A 35 2.17 -11.12 -19.40
CA THR A 35 2.11 -11.60 -18.01
C THR A 35 3.49 -11.98 -17.49
N ARG A 36 4.34 -12.60 -18.33
CA ARG A 36 5.72 -12.96 -17.97
C ARG A 36 6.61 -11.73 -17.78
N ILE A 37 6.47 -10.70 -18.64
CA ILE A 37 7.21 -9.43 -18.52
C ILE A 37 6.75 -8.67 -17.26
N ALA A 38 5.43 -8.60 -17.01
CA ALA A 38 4.89 -7.99 -15.81
C ALA A 38 5.34 -8.73 -14.53
N GLN A 39 5.36 -10.07 -14.53
CA GLN A 39 5.88 -10.88 -13.42
C GLN A 39 7.38 -10.72 -13.22
N GLY A 40 8.16 -10.66 -14.31
CA GLY A 40 9.61 -10.36 -14.27
C GLY A 40 9.89 -9.01 -13.61
N ASN A 41 9.15 -7.97 -14.03
CA ASN A 41 9.26 -6.64 -13.44
C ASN A 41 8.87 -6.63 -11.95
N ILE A 42 7.82 -7.37 -11.55
CA ILE A 42 7.44 -7.46 -10.13
C ILE A 42 8.53 -8.16 -9.30
N GLN A 43 9.18 -9.19 -9.84
CA GLN A 43 10.26 -9.89 -9.15
C GLN A 43 11.48 -8.98 -8.94
N ASP A 44 11.79 -8.11 -9.89
CA ASP A 44 12.86 -7.12 -9.74
C ASP A 44 12.54 -6.11 -8.64
N ALA A 45 11.29 -5.65 -8.53
CA ALA A 45 10.86 -4.79 -7.43
C ALA A 45 11.04 -5.47 -6.06
N ILE A 46 10.66 -6.74 -5.94
CA ILE A 46 10.85 -7.55 -4.72
C ILE A 46 12.34 -7.71 -4.39
N SER A 47 13.19 -7.95 -5.40
CA SER A 47 14.63 -8.07 -5.22
C SER A 47 15.24 -6.78 -4.65
N HIS A 48 14.91 -5.63 -5.24
CA HIS A 48 15.33 -4.33 -4.73
C HIS A 48 14.80 -4.05 -3.32
N TYR A 49 13.53 -4.35 -3.05
CA TYR A 49 12.96 -4.21 -1.71
C TYR A 49 13.75 -5.05 -0.66
N ASN A 50 14.00 -6.32 -0.95
CA ASN A 50 14.73 -7.21 -0.04
C ASN A 50 16.17 -6.73 0.20
N ARG A 51 16.84 -6.20 -0.83
CA ARG A 51 18.15 -5.57 -0.68
C ARG A 51 18.09 -4.34 0.22
N GLY A 52 17.05 -3.51 0.06
CA GLY A 52 16.80 -2.37 0.93
C GLY A 52 16.66 -2.78 2.40
N VAL A 53 15.87 -3.82 2.67
CA VAL A 53 15.75 -4.40 4.02
C VAL A 53 17.10 -4.91 4.54
N GLY A 54 17.88 -5.61 3.70
CA GLY A 54 19.22 -6.06 4.07
C GLY A 54 20.19 -4.93 4.40
N TYR A 55 20.07 -3.77 3.74
CA TYR A 55 20.86 -2.58 4.06
C TYR A 55 20.42 -1.91 5.36
N ILE A 56 19.14 -1.96 5.73
CA ILE A 56 18.69 -1.51 7.07
C ILE A 56 19.39 -2.31 8.17
N GLN A 57 19.49 -3.64 8.02
CA GLN A 57 20.17 -4.50 9.01
C GLN A 57 21.67 -4.20 9.16
N GLN A 58 22.26 -3.58 8.14
CA GLN A 58 23.65 -3.12 8.14
C GLN A 58 23.79 -1.63 8.49
N GLU A 59 22.70 -0.97 8.88
CA GLU A 59 22.63 0.47 9.18
C GLU A 59 23.03 1.37 7.98
N LYS A 60 23.00 0.84 6.76
CA LYS A 60 23.34 1.57 5.52
C LYS A 60 22.10 2.25 4.93
N TYR A 61 21.59 3.24 5.64
CA TYR A 61 20.27 3.83 5.36
C TYR A 61 20.15 4.48 3.97
N ASP A 62 21.19 5.15 3.47
CA ASP A 62 21.13 5.78 2.14
C ASP A 62 21.05 4.74 1.01
N LEU A 63 21.74 3.60 1.17
CA LEU A 63 21.62 2.48 0.23
C LEU A 63 20.23 1.85 0.30
N ALA A 64 19.67 1.71 1.50
CA ALA A 64 18.30 1.22 1.68
C ALA A 64 17.27 2.13 1.00
N LEU A 65 17.37 3.45 1.18
CA LEU A 65 16.52 4.45 0.50
C LEU A 65 16.58 4.33 -1.03
N ALA A 66 17.79 4.17 -1.57
CA ALA A 66 17.99 4.01 -3.01
C ALA A 66 17.32 2.73 -3.54
N GLU A 67 17.47 1.61 -2.82
CA GLU A 67 16.87 0.34 -3.21
C GLU A 67 15.33 0.35 -3.09
N PHE A 68 14.75 0.93 -2.04
CA PHE A 68 13.30 1.11 -1.97
C PHE A 68 12.76 2.01 -3.08
N THR A 69 13.50 3.06 -3.45
CA THR A 69 13.11 3.93 -4.57
C THR A 69 13.12 3.18 -5.89
N LYS A 70 14.10 2.30 -6.14
CA LYS A 70 14.09 1.43 -7.32
C LYS A 70 12.90 0.47 -7.30
N ALA A 71 12.61 -0.16 -6.15
CA ALA A 71 11.45 -1.04 -6.00
C ALA A 71 10.13 -0.32 -6.33
N ILE A 72 9.97 0.92 -5.85
CA ILE A 72 8.80 1.77 -6.12
C ILE A 72 8.72 2.18 -7.59
N ASN A 73 9.84 2.54 -8.22
CA ASN A 73 9.84 2.91 -9.65
C ASN A 73 9.43 1.75 -10.55
N ILE A 74 9.79 0.51 -10.17
CA ILE A 74 9.44 -0.70 -10.90
C ILE A 74 7.99 -1.12 -10.60
N ASN A 75 7.58 -1.05 -9.33
CA ASN A 75 6.22 -1.32 -8.89
C ASN A 75 5.68 -0.17 -8.00
N PRO A 76 4.98 0.81 -8.60
CA PRO A 76 4.39 1.93 -7.86
C PRO A 76 3.25 1.53 -6.90
N ARG A 77 2.84 0.26 -6.90
CA ARG A 77 1.84 -0.30 -5.98
C ARG A 77 2.46 -1.16 -4.89
N TYR A 78 3.75 -0.99 -4.60
CA TYR A 78 4.43 -1.76 -3.54
C TYR A 78 4.34 -1.04 -2.19
N ALA A 79 3.27 -1.28 -1.44
CA ALA A 79 2.97 -0.58 -0.17
C ALA A 79 4.10 -0.70 0.87
N GLU A 80 4.70 -1.87 1.01
CA GLU A 80 5.76 -2.15 1.98
C GLU A 80 7.04 -1.36 1.68
N ALA A 81 7.33 -1.12 0.40
CA ALA A 81 8.48 -0.30 0.00
C ALA A 81 8.27 1.17 0.39
N TYR A 82 7.06 1.71 0.20
CA TYR A 82 6.69 3.04 0.69
C TYR A 82 6.77 3.12 2.21
N LEU A 83 6.20 2.14 2.94
CA LEU A 83 6.27 2.06 4.39
C LEU A 83 7.72 2.16 4.91
N ASN A 84 8.60 1.28 4.42
CA ASN A 84 9.97 1.22 4.90
C ASN A 84 10.79 2.46 4.51
N ARG A 85 10.55 3.02 3.32
CA ARG A 85 11.19 4.29 2.91
C ARG A 85 10.71 5.46 3.76
N GLY A 86 9.42 5.51 4.09
CA GLY A 86 8.84 6.50 5.00
C GLY A 86 9.45 6.44 6.40
N VAL A 87 9.68 5.24 6.94
CA VAL A 87 10.39 5.04 8.23
C VAL A 87 11.79 5.64 8.18
N LEU A 88 12.54 5.40 7.09
CA LEU A 88 13.88 5.98 6.93
C LEU A 88 13.85 7.50 6.78
N TYR A 89 12.88 8.07 6.07
CA TYR A 89 12.72 9.53 6.00
C TYR A 89 12.42 10.14 7.35
N LYS A 90 11.59 9.48 8.18
CA LYS A 90 11.34 9.92 9.57
C LYS A 90 12.64 9.93 10.39
N GLN A 91 13.45 8.87 10.28
CA GLN A 91 14.74 8.78 10.96
C GLN A 91 15.74 9.85 10.49
N GLN A 92 15.65 10.29 9.24
CA GLN A 92 16.44 11.39 8.69
C GLN A 92 15.83 12.78 8.96
N GLU A 93 14.86 12.90 9.86
CA GLU A 93 14.17 14.17 10.18
C GLU A 93 13.54 14.84 8.95
N LYS A 94 13.03 14.04 8.00
CA LYS A 94 12.29 14.50 6.80
C LYS A 94 10.80 14.13 6.93
N PRO A 95 10.05 14.78 7.83
CA PRO A 95 8.69 14.38 8.19
C PRO A 95 7.70 14.48 7.01
N ASP A 96 7.85 15.46 6.12
CA ASP A 96 6.92 15.62 4.99
C ASP A 96 7.04 14.48 3.98
N LEU A 97 8.27 14.01 3.72
CA LEU A 97 8.52 12.86 2.85
C LEU A 97 8.01 11.57 3.50
N ALA A 98 8.24 11.40 4.80
CA ALA A 98 7.72 10.26 5.55
C ALA A 98 6.19 10.20 5.51
N LEU A 99 5.53 11.35 5.76
CA LEU A 99 4.07 11.46 5.72
C LEU A 99 3.51 11.11 4.33
N SER A 100 4.14 11.61 3.27
CA SER A 100 3.77 11.29 1.89
C SER A 100 3.85 9.78 1.61
N ASP A 101 4.96 9.14 2.00
CA ASP A 101 5.16 7.71 1.82
C ASP A 101 4.17 6.87 2.66
N PHE A 102 3.90 7.23 3.91
CA PHE A 102 2.89 6.53 4.72
C PHE A 102 1.48 6.68 4.13
N ASN A 103 1.12 7.86 3.64
CA ASN A 103 -0.15 8.08 2.96
C ASN A 103 -0.28 7.19 1.71
N GLN A 104 0.79 7.09 0.91
CA GLN A 104 0.79 6.26 -0.28
C GLN A 104 0.73 4.77 0.06
N ALA A 105 1.45 4.31 1.09
CA ALA A 105 1.36 2.95 1.59
C ALA A 105 -0.07 2.58 2.00
N ILE A 106 -0.76 3.47 2.75
CA ILE A 106 -2.14 3.30 3.18
C ILE A 106 -3.12 3.31 1.99
N ASN A 107 -2.92 4.20 1.03
CA ASN A 107 -3.76 4.28 -0.17
C ASN A 107 -3.67 3.00 -1.02
N ILE A 108 -2.48 2.42 -1.12
CA ILE A 108 -2.25 1.15 -1.83
C ILE A 108 -2.80 -0.04 -1.04
N ASN A 109 -2.51 -0.09 0.27
CA ASN A 109 -2.95 -1.16 1.17
C ASN A 109 -3.58 -0.58 2.46
N PRO A 110 -4.91 -0.41 2.48
CA PRO A 110 -5.63 0.10 3.66
C PRO A 110 -5.63 -0.84 4.87
N ARG A 111 -5.06 -2.04 4.75
CA ARG A 111 -4.94 -3.03 5.84
C ARG A 111 -3.49 -3.15 6.36
N LEU A 112 -2.62 -2.19 6.04
CA LEU A 112 -1.24 -2.16 6.53
C LEU A 112 -1.17 -1.42 7.88
N ALA A 113 -1.35 -2.16 8.97
CA ALA A 113 -1.45 -1.59 10.33
C ALA A 113 -0.21 -0.76 10.72
N GLU A 114 0.97 -1.20 10.31
CA GLU A 114 2.25 -0.54 10.59
C GLU A 114 2.33 0.85 9.96
N ALA A 115 1.71 1.07 8.79
CA ALA A 115 1.68 2.37 8.14
C ALA A 115 0.83 3.37 8.92
N TYR A 116 -0.34 2.94 9.42
CA TYR A 116 -1.15 3.76 10.32
C TYR A 116 -0.39 4.06 11.62
N ASN A 117 0.24 3.07 12.25
CA ASN A 117 1.01 3.30 13.48
C ASN A 117 2.15 4.31 13.26
N ASN A 118 2.92 4.19 12.18
CA ASN A 118 4.02 5.11 11.91
C ASN A 118 3.55 6.53 11.55
N ARG A 119 2.44 6.66 10.80
CA ARG A 119 1.84 7.96 10.52
C ARG A 119 1.24 8.60 11.77
N GLY A 120 0.59 7.80 12.61
CA GLY A 120 0.06 8.24 13.91
C GLY A 120 1.18 8.73 14.83
N LEU A 121 2.32 8.03 14.88
CA LEU A 121 3.51 8.48 15.61
C LEU A 121 4.04 9.81 15.08
N LEU A 122 4.05 10.00 13.76
CA LEU A 122 4.47 11.26 13.17
C LEU A 122 3.50 12.41 13.51
N TYR A 123 2.20 12.15 13.51
CA TYR A 123 1.21 13.14 13.96
C TYR A 123 1.33 13.46 15.45
N TYR A 124 1.65 12.46 16.27
CA TYR A 124 1.91 12.62 17.70
C TYR A 124 3.10 13.56 17.92
N GLU A 125 4.23 13.32 17.24
CA GLU A 125 5.42 14.17 17.30
C GLU A 125 5.16 15.61 16.81
N GLN A 126 4.17 15.81 15.94
CA GLN A 126 3.73 17.12 15.46
C GLN A 126 2.66 17.79 16.35
N GLY A 127 2.27 17.19 17.49
CA GLY A 127 1.22 17.70 18.36
C GLY A 127 -0.20 17.57 17.80
N LYS A 128 -0.39 16.80 16.72
CA LYS A 128 -1.70 16.56 16.07
C LYS A 128 -2.40 15.37 16.72
N SER A 129 -2.75 15.52 18.00
CA SER A 129 -3.24 14.46 18.89
C SER A 129 -4.46 13.69 18.35
N ASP A 130 -5.45 14.38 17.76
CA ASP A 130 -6.66 13.71 17.26
C ASP A 130 -6.38 12.81 16.05
N LEU A 131 -5.49 13.26 15.15
CA LEU A 131 -5.07 12.46 13.99
C LEU A 131 -4.24 11.26 14.43
N ALA A 132 -3.33 11.46 15.39
CA ALA A 132 -2.54 10.38 15.98
C ALA A 132 -3.42 9.31 16.63
N LEU A 133 -4.39 9.72 17.44
CA LEU A 133 -5.33 8.80 18.09
C LEU A 133 -6.14 7.99 17.07
N SER A 134 -6.64 8.65 16.01
CA SER A 134 -7.38 8.00 14.92
C SER A 134 -6.53 6.91 14.25
N ASP A 135 -5.28 7.24 13.92
CA ASP A 135 -4.37 6.31 13.26
C ASP A 135 -3.96 5.13 14.17
N PHE A 136 -3.69 5.38 15.46
CA PHE A 136 -3.40 4.28 16.39
C PHE A 136 -4.60 3.35 16.58
N ASN A 137 -5.82 3.91 16.67
CA ASN A 137 -7.04 3.11 16.73
C ASN A 137 -7.22 2.26 15.46
N GLN A 138 -6.98 2.84 14.29
CA GLN A 138 -7.09 2.11 13.03
C GLN A 138 -6.03 1.01 12.92
N ALA A 139 -4.79 1.27 13.34
CA ALA A 139 -3.73 0.26 13.39
C ALA A 139 -4.13 -0.94 14.27
N LEU A 140 -4.70 -0.68 15.44
CA LEU A 140 -5.15 -1.72 16.39
C LEU A 140 -6.43 -2.44 15.95
N ASN A 141 -7.32 -1.76 15.22
CA ASN A 141 -8.48 -2.39 14.59
C ASN A 141 -8.06 -3.38 13.49
N ILE A 142 -7.01 -3.06 12.73
CA ILE A 142 -6.46 -3.94 11.70
C ILE A 142 -5.64 -5.08 12.33
N ASN A 143 -4.75 -4.76 13.26
CA ASN A 143 -3.90 -5.71 13.97
C ASN A 143 -4.00 -5.50 15.49
N PRO A 144 -4.90 -6.22 16.18
CA PRO A 144 -5.06 -6.14 17.63
C PRO A 144 -3.85 -6.64 18.44
N ARG A 145 -2.83 -7.21 17.79
CA ARG A 145 -1.60 -7.70 18.40
C ARG A 145 -0.39 -6.78 18.11
N LEU A 146 -0.62 -5.56 17.62
CA LEU A 146 0.47 -4.60 17.37
C LEU A 146 0.86 -3.88 18.67
N ALA A 147 1.75 -4.49 19.47
CA ALA A 147 2.20 -3.95 20.77
C ALA A 147 2.70 -2.50 20.69
N LEU A 148 3.41 -2.13 19.62
CA LEU A 148 3.90 -0.77 19.41
C LEU A 148 2.77 0.27 19.32
N ALA A 149 1.63 -0.08 18.71
CA ALA A 149 0.50 0.84 18.59
C ALA A 149 -0.19 1.07 19.93
N TYR A 150 -0.29 0.04 20.78
CA TYR A 150 -0.72 0.20 22.17
C TYR A 150 0.23 1.11 22.95
N ASN A 151 1.55 0.89 22.89
CA ASN A 151 2.52 1.76 23.57
C ASN A 151 2.40 3.22 23.12
N ASN A 152 2.30 3.46 21.80
CA ASN A 152 2.18 4.81 21.26
C ASN A 152 0.86 5.49 21.68
N ARG A 153 -0.26 4.77 21.63
CA ARG A 153 -1.56 5.31 22.07
C ARG A 153 -1.61 5.54 23.58
N GLY A 154 -0.99 4.66 24.37
CA GLY A 154 -0.83 4.82 25.81
C GLY A 154 -0.02 6.06 26.17
N ASN A 155 1.07 6.34 25.45
CA ASN A 155 1.83 7.59 25.60
C ASN A 155 0.96 8.83 25.33
N LEU A 156 0.18 8.80 24.24
CA LEU A 156 -0.74 9.88 23.91
C LEU A 156 -1.82 10.06 25.00
N TYR A 157 -2.41 8.99 25.53
CA TYR A 157 -3.38 9.08 26.62
C TYR A 157 -2.77 9.65 27.91
N LYS A 158 -1.52 9.29 28.22
CA LYS A 158 -0.79 9.85 29.36
C LYS A 158 -0.65 11.37 29.22
N GLU A 159 -0.26 11.85 28.04
CA GLU A 159 -0.13 13.29 27.75
C GLU A 159 -1.48 14.02 27.83
N GLN A 160 -2.57 13.37 27.43
CA GLN A 160 -3.94 13.90 27.56
C GLN A 160 -4.49 13.86 29.00
N GLY A 161 -3.70 13.41 30.00
CA GLY A 161 -4.17 13.29 31.38
C GLY A 161 -5.19 12.16 31.59
N LYS A 162 -5.13 11.09 30.78
CA LYS A 162 -6.01 9.91 30.85
C LYS A 162 -5.22 8.67 31.31
N PRO A 163 -4.75 8.63 32.57
CA PRO A 163 -3.81 7.60 33.04
C PRO A 163 -4.39 6.19 33.03
N ASP A 164 -5.69 6.02 33.29
CA ASP A 164 -6.33 4.69 33.29
C ASP A 164 -6.30 4.04 31.90
N LEU A 165 -6.58 4.83 30.86
CA LEU A 165 -6.49 4.36 29.46
C LEU A 165 -5.05 4.06 29.08
N ALA A 166 -4.11 4.92 29.49
CA ALA A 166 -2.68 4.70 29.24
C ALA A 166 -2.18 3.40 29.86
N LEU A 167 -2.53 3.15 31.14
CA LEU A 167 -2.16 1.94 31.85
C LEU A 167 -2.77 0.69 31.21
N SER A 168 -4.02 0.78 30.75
CA SER A 168 -4.66 -0.31 30.02
C SER A 168 -3.89 -0.66 28.74
N ASP A 169 -3.54 0.34 27.93
CA ASP A 169 -2.78 0.14 26.69
C ASP A 169 -1.37 -0.41 26.96
N PHE A 170 -0.64 0.12 27.95
CA PHE A 170 0.67 -0.41 28.30
C PHE A 170 0.62 -1.87 28.76
N ASN A 171 -0.39 -2.24 29.55
CA ASN A 171 -0.58 -3.64 29.97
C ASN A 171 -0.88 -4.54 28.76
N GLN A 172 -1.68 -4.07 27.79
CA GLN A 172 -1.91 -4.83 26.56
C GLN A 172 -0.61 -5.01 25.76
N ALA A 173 0.20 -3.96 25.62
CA ALA A 173 1.49 -4.05 24.94
C ALA A 173 2.43 -5.07 25.62
N LEU A 174 2.45 -5.12 26.96
CA LEU A 174 3.24 -6.08 27.73
C LEU A 174 2.72 -7.52 27.58
N ASN A 175 1.40 -7.72 27.56
CA ASN A 175 0.80 -9.06 27.41
C ASN A 175 1.02 -9.67 26.01
N ILE A 176 1.30 -8.85 25.00
CA ILE A 176 1.54 -9.31 23.62
C ILE A 176 2.98 -9.78 23.41
N ASN A 177 3.95 -9.14 24.08
CA ASN A 177 5.38 -9.43 23.98
C ASN A 177 5.77 -10.66 24.81
#